data_AF-A0A945S6H7-F1
#
_entry.id   AF-A0A945S6H7-F1
#
_cell.length_a   1.000
_cell.length_b   1.000
_cell.length_c   1.000
_cell.angle_alpha   90.00
_cell.angle_beta   90.00
_cell.angle_gamma   90.00
#
_symmetry.space_group_name_H-M   'P 1'
#
loop_
_entity.id
_entity.type
_entity.pdbx_description
1 polymer ?
#
loop_
_entity_poly.entity_id
_entity_poly.type
_entity_poly.pdbx_seq_one_letter_code
_entity_poly.pdbx_strand_id
1 'polypeptide(L)'
;MAEFLLPFFEAADVYVKATPEVIPYTDLFPFVTAGVPGVYIGRSNCIGGRFFHHRVDDDLSRVSCPYMARVVDVTADAIHCLANADTIPFGREIPADQAAQVKAFWEDLFGGWNPVA
;
A
#
# COMPACT_ATOMS: atom_id res chain seq x y z
N MET A 1 3.57 -3.45 -10.09
CA MET A 1 4.02 -2.34 -9.24
C MET A 1 4.73 -2.80 -7.97
N ALA A 2 4.13 -3.66 -7.13
CA ALA A 2 4.78 -4.11 -5.89
C ALA A 2 6.17 -4.75 -6.13
N GLU A 3 6.26 -5.67 -7.09
CA GLU A 3 7.53 -6.31 -7.49
C GLU A 3 8.61 -5.30 -7.95
N PHE A 4 8.20 -4.20 -8.59
CA PHE A 4 9.13 -3.15 -9.01
C PHE A 4 9.77 -2.42 -7.81
N LEU A 5 9.07 -2.34 -6.68
CA LEU A 5 9.58 -1.67 -5.48
C LEU A 5 10.58 -2.54 -4.72
N LEU A 6 10.48 -3.87 -4.80
CA LEU A 6 11.28 -4.79 -3.97
C LEU A 6 12.80 -4.53 -4.02
N PRO A 7 13.42 -4.29 -5.20
CA PRO A 7 14.87 -4.06 -5.26
C PRO A 7 15.33 -2.79 -4.53
N PHE A 8 14.49 -1.74 -4.47
CA PHE A 8 14.80 -0.53 -3.70
C PHE A 8 14.89 -0.85 -2.22
N PHE A 9 13.87 -1.54 -1.71
CA PHE A 9 13.78 -1.96 -0.31
C PHE A 9 14.91 -2.92 0.09
N GLU A 10 15.25 -3.88 -0.77
CA GLU A 10 16.37 -4.80 -0.55
C GLU A 10 17.72 -4.07 -0.49
N ALA A 11 17.98 -3.12 -1.41
CA ALA A 11 19.20 -2.33 -1.42
C ALA A 11 19.38 -1.46 -0.15
N ALA A 12 18.27 -1.11 0.52
CA ALA A 12 18.25 -0.34 1.75
C ALA A 12 18.29 -1.19 3.05
N ASP A 13 18.47 -2.51 2.94
CA ASP A 13 18.38 -3.45 4.07
C ASP A 13 17.01 -3.37 4.78
N VAL A 14 15.95 -3.17 3.98
CA VAL A 14 14.55 -3.14 4.43
C VAL A 14 13.79 -4.29 3.78
N TYR A 15 13.62 -5.39 4.50
CA TYR A 15 12.95 -6.57 3.97
C TYR A 15 11.43 -6.43 4.03
N VAL A 16 10.81 -6.33 2.86
CA VAL A 16 9.35 -6.26 2.67
C VAL A 16 8.85 -7.50 1.94
N LYS A 17 7.56 -7.81 2.11
CA LYS A 17 6.88 -8.87 1.38
C LYS A 17 5.80 -8.24 0.50
N ALA A 18 5.86 -8.49 -0.80
CA ALA A 18 4.74 -8.18 -1.69
C ALA A 18 3.61 -9.20 -1.50
N THR A 19 2.37 -8.72 -1.40
CA THR A 19 1.18 -9.55 -1.41
C THR A 19 0.18 -8.99 -2.41
N PRO A 20 -0.63 -9.83 -3.09
CA PRO A 20 -1.69 -9.37 -3.98
C PRO A 20 -2.98 -9.00 -3.21
N GLU A 21 -2.91 -8.82 -1.90
CA GLU A 21 -4.07 -8.58 -1.05
C GLU A 21 -4.67 -7.19 -1.30
N VAL A 22 -5.98 -7.13 -1.54
CA VAL A 22 -6.71 -5.85 -1.61
C VAL A 22 -7.10 -5.42 -0.21
N ILE A 23 -6.67 -4.22 0.19
CA ILE A 23 -6.97 -3.63 1.50
C ILE A 23 -7.90 -2.42 1.30
N PRO A 24 -9.19 -2.53 1.66
CA PRO A 24 -10.16 -1.46 1.42
C PRO A 24 -10.07 -0.30 2.42
N TYR A 25 -9.30 -0.47 3.50
CA TYR A 25 -9.22 0.46 4.62
C TYR A 25 -8.06 1.45 4.52
N THR A 26 -7.64 1.80 3.30
CA THR A 26 -6.55 2.75 3.04
C THR A 26 -7.05 3.92 2.20
N ASP A 27 -6.42 5.09 2.33
CA ASP A 27 -6.76 6.28 1.54
C ASP A 27 -6.55 6.09 0.04
N LEU A 28 -5.75 5.09 -0.34
CA LEU A 28 -5.52 4.69 -1.72
C LEU A 28 -6.76 4.02 -2.34
N PHE A 29 -7.63 3.40 -1.53
CA PHE A 29 -8.69 2.52 -2.03
C PHE A 29 -9.67 3.21 -3.01
N PRO A 30 -10.18 4.43 -2.78
CA PRO A 30 -11.05 5.11 -3.74
C PRO A 30 -10.40 5.33 -5.12
N PHE A 31 -9.09 5.56 -5.18
CA PHE A 31 -8.37 5.69 -6.45
C PHE A 31 -8.29 4.34 -7.19
N VAL A 32 -8.05 3.26 -6.45
CA VAL A 32 -8.03 1.90 -7.00
C VAL A 32 -9.40 1.52 -7.54
N THR A 33 -10.48 1.87 -6.84
CA THR A 33 -11.85 1.70 -7.33
C THR A 33 -12.09 2.45 -8.64
N ALA A 34 -11.53 3.65 -8.78
CA ALA A 34 -11.58 4.44 -10.02
C ALA A 34 -10.66 3.91 -11.13
N GLY A 35 -10.00 2.76 -10.94
CA GLY A 35 -9.14 2.11 -11.92
C GLY A 35 -7.67 2.56 -11.88
N VAL A 36 -7.25 3.34 -10.87
CA VAL A 36 -5.86 3.77 -10.72
C VAL A 36 -5.06 2.69 -9.98
N PRO A 37 -4.04 2.06 -10.59
CA PRO A 37 -3.22 1.07 -9.89
C PRO A 37 -2.54 1.68 -8.66
N GLY A 38 -2.56 0.92 -7.56
CA GLY A 38 -2.08 1.38 -6.27
C GLY A 38 -1.28 0.30 -5.54
N VAL A 39 -0.34 0.73 -4.70
CA VAL A 39 0.38 -0.14 -3.76
C VAL A 39 0.36 0.57 -2.42
N TYR A 40 -0.07 -0.16 -1.40
CA TYR A 40 0.02 0.26 -0.01
C TYR A 40 1.29 -0.32 0.60
N ILE A 41 2.13 0.54 1.16
CA ILE A 41 3.31 0.15 1.92
C ILE A 41 2.91 0.25 3.39
N GLY A 42 2.83 -0.90 4.03
CA GLY A 42 2.37 -0.97 5.41
C GLY A 42 3.03 -2.09 6.16
N ARG A 43 2.75 -2.10 7.46
CA ARG A 43 3.19 -3.14 8.37
C ARG A 43 1.99 -3.96 8.82
N SER A 44 2.15 -5.27 8.90
CA SER A 44 1.15 -6.13 9.56
C SER A 44 1.04 -5.77 11.05
N ASN A 45 -0.17 -5.46 11.49
CA ASN A 45 -0.51 -5.17 12.88
C ASN A 45 -0.75 -6.46 13.68
N CYS A 46 -2.01 -6.77 14.03
CA CYS A 46 -2.37 -7.89 14.89
C CYS A 46 -1.90 -9.25 14.36
N ILE A 47 -2.02 -9.48 13.04
CA ILE A 47 -1.54 -10.71 12.38
C ILE A 47 -0.01 -10.84 12.49
N GLY A 48 0.71 -9.72 12.59
CA GLY A 48 2.15 -9.66 12.79
C GLY A 48 2.59 -9.74 14.27
N GLY A 49 1.69 -10.11 15.18
CA GLY A 49 1.98 -10.21 16.62
C GLY A 49 2.08 -8.86 17.34
N ARG A 50 1.56 -7.78 16.74
CA ARG A 50 1.58 -6.44 17.33
C ARG A 50 0.18 -5.95 17.66
N PHE A 51 -0.08 -5.91 18.95
CA PHE A 51 -1.41 -5.69 19.49
C PHE A 51 -1.64 -4.25 19.96
N PHE A 52 -0.74 -3.31 19.66
CA PHE A 52 -0.88 -1.92 20.11
C PHE A 52 -1.74 -1.05 19.17
N HIS A 53 -2.03 -1.51 17.94
CA HIS A 53 -2.87 -0.76 16.99
C HIS A 53 -4.24 -0.40 17.59
N HIS A 54 -4.60 0.89 17.54
CA HIS A 54 -5.80 1.45 18.18
C HIS A 54 -5.87 1.31 19.71
N ARG A 55 -4.75 1.11 20.39
CA ARG A 55 -4.67 1.18 21.86
C ARG A 55 -4.01 2.47 22.31
N VAL A 56 -4.20 2.77 23.60
CA VAL A 56 -3.57 3.92 24.25
C VAL A 56 -2.04 3.86 24.25
N ASP A 57 -1.45 2.67 24.11
CA ASP A 57 0.00 2.45 24.07
C ASP A 57 0.57 2.36 22.64
N ASP A 58 -0.18 2.81 21.62
CA ASP A 58 0.31 3.10 20.28
C ASP A 58 1.02 4.47 20.25
N ASP A 59 2.18 4.53 20.89
CA ASP A 59 2.95 5.77 21.05
C ASP A 59 4.37 5.65 20.47
N LEU A 60 5.15 6.74 20.58
CA LEU A 60 6.50 6.80 20.03
C LEU A 60 7.47 5.78 20.64
N SER A 61 7.18 5.21 21.81
CA SER A 61 8.00 4.11 22.37
C SER A 61 7.91 2.83 21.53
N ARG A 62 6.90 2.70 20.67
CA ARG A 62 6.70 1.58 19.74
C ARG A 62 7.25 1.84 18.33
N VAL A 63 7.77 3.04 18.08
CA VAL A 63 8.27 3.50 16.79
C VAL A 63 9.79 3.55 16.81
N SER A 64 10.42 2.89 15.83
CA SER A 64 11.85 3.05 15.58
C SER A 64 12.06 4.17 14.56
N CYS A 65 12.38 5.38 15.02
CA CYS A 65 12.64 6.51 14.13
C CYS A 65 13.75 6.22 13.10
N PRO A 66 14.88 5.59 13.44
CA PRO A 66 15.90 5.23 12.45
C PRO A 66 15.40 4.24 11.38
N TYR A 67 14.51 3.33 11.74
CA TYR A 67 13.90 2.43 10.77
C TYR A 67 12.89 3.15 9.88
N MET A 68 12.05 4.03 10.46
CA MET A 68 11.11 4.84 9.70
C MET A 68 11.82 5.77 8.72
N ALA A 69 12.94 6.38 9.11
CA ALA A 69 13.75 7.19 8.19
C ALA A 69 14.19 6.38 6.97
N ARG A 70 14.75 5.17 7.18
CA ARG A 70 15.14 4.27 6.07
C ARG A 70 13.97 3.92 5.15
N VAL A 71 12.80 3.61 5.72
CA VAL A 71 11.59 3.30 4.94
C VAL A 71 11.12 4.50 4.12
N VAL A 72 11.19 5.71 4.68
CA VAL A 72 10.81 6.94 3.98
C VAL A 72 11.80 7.25 2.85
N ASP A 73 13.10 7.18 3.13
CA ASP A 73 14.15 7.47 2.15
C ASP A 73 14.03 6.52 0.94
N VAL A 74 13.93 5.22 1.18
CA VAL A 74 13.82 4.23 0.09
C VAL A 74 12.50 4.37 -0.70
N THR A 75 11.42 4.77 -0.03
CA THR A 75 10.15 5.04 -0.71
C THR A 75 10.26 6.29 -1.59
N ALA A 76 10.94 7.33 -1.10
CA ALA A 76 11.19 8.55 -1.86
C ALA A 76 12.06 8.26 -3.10
N ASP A 77 13.10 7.44 -2.98
CA ASP A 77 13.94 7.03 -4.10
C ASP A 77 13.15 6.26 -5.16
N ALA A 78 12.29 5.33 -4.73
CA ALA A 78 11.45 4.56 -5.66
C ALA A 78 10.43 5.46 -6.39
N ILE A 79 9.80 6.41 -5.68
CA ILE A 79 8.89 7.40 -6.28
C ILE A 79 9.65 8.32 -7.25
N HIS A 80 10.85 8.76 -6.88
CA HIS A 80 11.69 9.60 -7.73
C HIS A 80 12.05 8.88 -9.03
N CYS A 81 12.43 7.60 -8.95
CA CYS A 81 12.69 6.77 -10.12
C CYS A 81 11.44 6.67 -11.02
N LEU A 82 10.27 6.39 -10.44
CA LEU A 82 9.01 6.30 -11.18
C LEU A 82 8.62 7.61 -11.86
N ALA A 83 8.77 8.73 -11.16
CA ALA A 83 8.41 10.05 -11.67
C ALA A 83 9.30 10.51 -12.84
N ASN A 84 10.51 9.97 -12.95
CA ASN A 84 11.48 10.29 -14.00
C ASN A 84 11.64 9.19 -15.05
N ALA A 85 10.82 8.14 -15.01
CA ALA A 85 10.89 7.05 -15.97
C ALA A 85 10.20 7.45 -17.29
N ASP A 86 10.88 7.28 -18.42
CA ASP A 86 10.28 7.49 -19.74
C ASP A 86 9.13 6.50 -20.02
N THR A 87 9.19 5.32 -19.41
CA THR A 87 8.18 4.28 -19.51
C THR A 87 7.88 3.71 -18.13
N ILE A 88 6.60 3.44 -17.86
CA ILE A 88 6.18 2.83 -16.59
C ILE A 88 6.65 1.36 -16.59
N PRO A 89 7.42 0.90 -15.58
CA PRO A 89 8.06 -0.42 -15.57
C PRO A 89 7.14 -1.58 -15.17
N PHE A 90 5.81 -1.39 -15.25
CA PHE A 90 4.81 -2.38 -14.89
C PHE A 90 3.49 -2.12 -15.62
N GLY A 91 2.62 -3.13 -15.63
CA GLY A 91 1.26 -3.01 -16.18
C GLY A 91 0.47 -1.89 -15.52
N ARG A 92 -0.26 -1.13 -16.33
CA ARG A 92 -1.09 0.02 -15.91
C ARG A 92 -2.51 -0.39 -15.51
N GLU A 93 -2.79 -1.68 -15.51
CA GLU A 93 -4.10 -2.25 -15.23
C GLU A 93 -4.09 -2.95 -13.88
N ILE A 94 -5.24 -2.96 -13.22
CA ILE A 94 -5.48 -3.77 -12.03
C ILE A 94 -5.79 -5.20 -12.50
N PRO A 95 -5.07 -6.23 -12.02
CA PRO A 95 -5.38 -7.63 -12.29
C PRO A 95 -6.86 -7.99 -12.07
N ALA A 96 -7.41 -8.85 -12.92
CA ALA A 96 -8.85 -9.11 -12.97
C ALA A 96 -9.43 -9.66 -11.66
N ASP A 97 -8.68 -10.50 -10.96
CA ASP A 97 -9.01 -11.04 -9.63
C ASP A 97 -9.06 -9.93 -8.57
N GLN A 98 -8.06 -9.05 -8.56
CA GLN A 98 -8.02 -7.88 -7.68
C GLN A 98 -9.13 -6.88 -8.02
N ALA A 99 -9.40 -6.64 -9.29
CA ALA A 99 -10.47 -5.74 -9.75
C ALA A 99 -11.85 -6.23 -9.31
N ALA A 100 -12.11 -7.55 -9.39
CA ALA A 100 -13.34 -8.14 -8.87
C ALA A 100 -13.47 -7.95 -7.35
N GLN A 101 -12.38 -8.13 -6.61
CA GLN A 101 -12.36 -7.92 -5.16
C GLN A 101 -12.56 -6.45 -4.77
N VAL A 102 -11.91 -5.52 -5.47
CA VAL A 102 -12.09 -4.06 -5.30
C VAL A 102 -13.55 -3.68 -5.53
N LYS A 103 -14.17 -4.19 -6.60
CA LYS A 103 -15.59 -3.94 -6.89
C LYS A 103 -16.48 -4.43 -5.74
N ALA A 104 -16.26 -5.65 -5.27
CA ALA A 104 -17.04 -6.22 -4.16
C ALA A 104 -16.90 -5.38 -2.88
N PHE A 105 -15.68 -4.96 -2.52
CA PHE A 105 -15.47 -4.09 -1.36
C PHE A 105 -16.08 -2.70 -1.53
N TRP A 106 -16.03 -2.11 -2.73
CA TRP A 106 -16.64 -0.81 -2.98
C TRP A 106 -18.17 -0.86 -2.84
N GLU A 107 -18.79 -1.90 -3.35
CA GLU A 107 -20.24 -2.12 -3.24
C GLU A 107 -20.66 -2.37 -1.79
N ASP A 108 -19.97 -3.26 -1.08
CA ASP A 108 -20.34 -3.71 0.27
C ASP A 108 -19.99 -2.69 1.38
N LEU A 109 -18.75 -2.18 1.36
CA LEU A 109 -18.24 -1.35 2.45
C LEU A 109 -18.49 0.16 2.26
N PHE A 110 -18.69 0.60 1.01
CA PHE A 110 -18.80 2.02 0.66
C PHE A 110 -20.08 2.38 -0.10
N GLY A 111 -20.97 1.42 -0.38
CA GLY A 111 -22.27 1.67 -1.00
C GLY A 111 -22.24 1.85 -2.53
N GLY A 112 -21.09 1.59 -3.16
CA GLY A 112 -20.93 1.68 -4.61
C GLY A 112 -20.89 3.13 -5.14
N TRP A 113 -21.05 3.27 -6.46
CA TRP A 113 -20.99 4.57 -7.15
C TRP A 113 -22.30 5.37 -7.08
N ASN A 114 -23.22 5.03 -6.18
CA ASN A 114 -24.55 5.64 -6.15
C ASN A 114 -24.45 7.15 -5.90
N PRO A 115 -24.85 8.00 -6.87
CA PRO A 115 -24.70 9.44 -6.77
C PRO A 115 -25.79 10.11 -5.92
N VAL A 116 -26.56 9.35 -5.11
CA VAL A 116 -27.75 9.86 -4.43
C VAL A 116 -27.91 9.20 -3.06
N ALA A 117 -27.86 10.02 -2.01
CA ALA A 117 -28.82 9.96 -0.91
C ALA A 117 -29.78 11.14 -1.08
#